data_AF-A0AAV9F113-F1
#
_entry.id   AF-A0AAV9F113-F1
#
_cell.length_a   1.000
_cell.length_b   1.000
_cell.length_c   1.000
_cell.angle_alpha   90.00
_cell.angle_beta   90.00
_cell.angle_gamma   90.00
#
_symmetry.space_group_name_H-M   'P 1'
#
loop_
_entity.id
_entity.type
_entity.pdbx_description
1 polymer ?
#
loop_
_entity_poly.entity_id
_entity_poly.type
_entity_poly.pdbx_seq_one_letter_code
_entity_poly.pdbx_strand_id
1 'polypeptide(L)'
;MATPGVDSMVREKHFSGRRDRKLSAMNPNEKSKRRRKSEKKKMSRVSRFETGDFVWAKAFLYTWWPGRVYLRGVSTVSVAFFGCDKTRRFCVTDVRDFEEDYPQMIRTVEARLEDEIDRVLGEFGKSVERKGLSGFRAEEVLGFVKEMAVSKWVGDSGAASV
;
A
#
# COMPACT_ATOMS: atom_id res chain seq x y z
N MET A 1 4.26 58.27 -4.40
CA MET A 1 3.11 57.85 -5.23
C MET A 1 2.54 56.59 -4.57
N ALA A 2 1.67 56.60 -3.55
CA ALA A 2 0.29 57.11 -3.43
C ALA A 2 -0.66 56.51 -4.50
N THR A 3 -1.15 55.28 -4.25
CA THR A 3 -2.54 54.83 -3.87
C THR A 3 -3.32 54.33 -5.11
N PRO A 4 -4.53 53.73 -5.00
CA PRO A 4 -5.09 52.66 -4.15
C PRO A 4 -5.65 51.48 -5.02
N GLY A 5 -5.96 50.28 -4.51
CA GLY A 5 -7.26 49.91 -3.92
C GLY A 5 -8.31 49.50 -4.97
N VAL A 6 -8.83 48.27 -4.90
CA VAL A 6 -10.23 47.84 -5.18
C VAL A 6 -10.36 46.37 -4.76
N ASP A 7 -11.11 46.12 -3.68
CA ASP A 7 -12.48 45.58 -3.69
C ASP A 7 -12.53 44.08 -4.07
N SER A 8 -12.70 43.20 -3.09
CA SER A 8 -14.01 42.78 -2.58
C SER A 8 -14.75 41.86 -3.55
N MET A 9 -14.68 40.57 -3.28
CA MET A 9 -15.77 39.64 -3.58
C MET A 9 -15.65 38.40 -2.68
N VAL A 10 -15.92 38.62 -1.39
CA VAL A 10 -16.34 37.54 -0.49
C VAL A 10 -17.70 37.07 -0.97
N ARG A 11 -17.73 35.89 -1.61
CA ARG A 11 -18.97 35.22 -2.01
C ARG A 11 -19.24 34.09 -1.01
N GLU A 12 -19.83 34.45 0.12
CA GLU A 12 -20.46 33.49 1.04
C GLU A 12 -21.61 32.78 0.30
N LYS A 13 -21.37 31.53 -0.10
CA LYS A 13 -22.44 30.65 -0.55
C LYS A 13 -22.99 29.91 0.66
N HIS A 14 -24.08 30.45 1.20
CA HIS A 14 -25.01 29.72 2.07
C HIS A 14 -25.46 28.43 1.38
N PHE A 15 -25.03 27.29 1.89
CA PHE A 15 -25.62 25.98 1.60
C PHE A 15 -26.48 25.55 2.79
N SER A 16 -27.70 26.07 2.88
CA SER A 16 -28.75 25.53 3.76
C SER A 16 -29.41 24.32 3.09
N GLY A 17 -28.67 23.22 3.01
CA GLY A 17 -29.14 21.96 2.44
C GLY A 17 -29.61 20.97 3.50
N ARG A 18 -30.81 21.18 4.04
CA ARG A 18 -31.55 20.17 4.82
C ARG A 18 -31.59 18.84 4.06
N ARG A 19 -30.94 17.81 4.60
CA ARG A 19 -31.29 16.41 4.38
C ARG A 19 -31.29 15.66 5.70
N ASP A 20 -32.28 15.98 6.52
CA ASP A 20 -32.83 15.06 7.51
C ASP A 20 -33.53 13.91 6.75
N ARG A 21 -32.73 12.99 6.21
CA ARG A 21 -33.23 11.69 5.76
C ARG A 21 -32.88 10.65 6.83
N LYS A 22 -33.81 10.51 7.75
CA LYS A 22 -34.36 9.21 8.15
C LYS A 22 -33.33 8.23 8.75
N LEU A 23 -32.84 8.57 9.94
CA LEU A 23 -32.28 7.61 10.91
C LEU A 23 -33.40 6.93 11.73
N SER A 24 -34.53 6.59 11.09
CA SER A 24 -35.58 5.82 11.74
C SER A 24 -35.23 4.33 11.68
N ALA A 25 -34.96 3.76 12.86
CA ALA A 25 -35.08 2.35 13.18
C ALA A 25 -34.16 1.38 12.41
N MET A 26 -32.85 1.48 12.66
CA MET A 26 -31.98 0.31 12.47
C MET A 26 -32.15 -0.67 13.65
N ASN A 27 -32.47 -1.92 13.32
CA ASN A 27 -32.70 -3.03 14.24
C ASN A 27 -31.47 -3.28 15.14
N PRO A 28 -31.60 -3.33 16.48
CA PRO A 28 -30.49 -3.58 17.41
C PRO A 28 -29.71 -4.88 17.13
N ASN A 29 -30.35 -5.86 16.49
CA ASN A 29 -29.75 -7.17 16.21
C ASN A 29 -28.78 -7.18 15.00
N GLU A 30 -28.85 -6.18 14.10
CA GLU A 30 -27.91 -6.05 12.97
C GLU A 30 -26.59 -5.35 13.35
N LYS A 31 -26.61 -4.47 14.36
CA LYS A 31 -25.39 -3.80 14.85
C LYS A 31 -24.38 -4.80 15.43
N SER A 32 -24.84 -5.89 16.03
CA SER A 32 -24.00 -6.92 16.67
C SER A 32 -23.29 -7.84 15.66
N LYS A 33 -23.88 -8.09 14.48
CA LYS A 33 -23.25 -8.92 13.44
C LYS A 33 -22.13 -8.19 12.68
N ARG A 34 -22.21 -6.86 12.54
CA ARG A 34 -21.14 -6.06 11.89
C ARG A 34 -19.86 -5.96 12.71
N ARG A 35 -19.95 -5.89 14.05
CA ARG A 35 -18.75 -5.83 14.93
C ARG A 35 -17.93 -7.12 14.92
N ARG A 36 -18.58 -8.29 14.82
CA ARG A 36 -17.88 -9.59 14.79
C ARG A 36 -17.11 -9.85 13.48
N LYS A 37 -17.51 -9.25 12.35
CA LYS A 37 -16.82 -9.45 11.06
C LYS A 37 -15.55 -8.60 10.93
N SER A 38 -15.47 -7.46 11.61
CA SER A 38 -14.28 -6.58 11.60
C SER A 38 -13.15 -7.07 12.50
N GLU A 39 -13.43 -7.73 13.62
CA GLU A 39 -12.38 -8.26 14.52
C GLU A 39 -11.72 -9.52 13.97
N LYS A 40 -12.48 -10.40 13.30
CA LYS A 40 -11.95 -11.62 12.69
C LYS A 40 -10.92 -11.33 11.59
N LYS A 41 -11.05 -10.19 10.89
CA LYS A 41 -10.06 -9.72 9.89
C LYS A 41 -8.86 -9.01 10.52
N LYS A 42 -8.95 -8.59 11.79
CA LYS A 42 -7.89 -7.84 12.48
C LYS A 42 -6.90 -8.78 13.18
N MET A 43 -7.38 -9.90 13.73
CA MET A 43 -6.51 -10.91 14.35
C MET A 43 -5.73 -11.77 13.32
N SER A 44 -6.22 -11.92 12.09
CA SER A 44 -5.51 -12.67 11.04
C SER A 44 -4.25 -11.97 10.52
N ARG A 45 -4.03 -10.69 10.87
CA ARG A 45 -2.84 -9.93 10.42
C ARG A 45 -1.61 -10.17 11.29
N VAL A 46 -1.79 -10.58 12.56
CA VAL A 46 -0.68 -10.77 13.51
C VAL A 46 0.15 -12.02 13.17
N SER A 47 -0.41 -12.96 12.41
CA SER A 47 0.28 -14.15 11.93
C SER A 47 0.71 -14.10 10.47
N ARG A 48 0.67 -12.93 9.82
CA ARG A 48 0.75 -12.90 8.34
C ARG A 48 2.17 -13.07 7.78
N PHE A 49 3.19 -12.55 8.45
CA PHE A 49 4.53 -12.48 7.87
C PHE A 49 5.46 -13.54 8.44
N GLU A 50 6.12 -14.28 7.57
CA GLU A 50 7.12 -15.30 7.86
C GLU A 50 8.53 -14.84 7.46
N THR A 51 9.54 -15.50 8.02
CA THR A 51 10.93 -15.26 7.64
C THR A 51 11.13 -15.60 6.16
N GLY A 52 11.67 -14.65 5.40
CA GLY A 52 11.88 -14.77 3.96
C GLY A 52 10.82 -14.06 3.13
N ASP A 53 9.70 -13.62 3.72
CA ASP A 53 8.66 -12.88 2.99
C ASP A 53 9.16 -11.53 2.51
N PHE A 54 8.64 -11.10 1.35
CA PHE A 54 8.88 -9.78 0.79
C PHE A 54 7.79 -8.84 1.26
N VAL A 55 8.17 -7.65 1.72
CA VAL A 55 7.26 -6.69 2.33
C VAL A 55 7.60 -5.25 1.96
N TRP A 56 6.61 -4.38 2.07
CA TRP A 56 6.82 -2.93 2.15
C TRP A 56 6.87 -2.53 3.62
N ALA A 57 7.92 -1.84 4.05
CA ALA A 57 8.02 -1.31 5.41
C ALA A 57 8.21 0.20 5.42
N LYS A 58 7.61 0.86 6.41
CA LYS A 58 7.64 2.31 6.55
C LYS A 58 8.96 2.79 7.16
N ALA A 59 10.01 2.88 6.34
CA ALA A 59 11.38 3.18 6.78
C ALA A 59 11.57 4.63 7.28
N PHE A 60 10.77 5.58 6.77
CA PHE A 60 10.76 6.99 7.13
C PHE A 60 9.32 7.52 7.29
N LEU A 61 9.15 8.73 7.83
CA LEU A 61 7.85 9.31 8.19
C LEU A 61 6.76 9.18 7.10
N TYR A 62 7.17 9.20 5.82
CA TYR A 62 6.25 9.11 4.67
C TYR A 62 6.71 8.17 3.56
N THR A 63 7.83 7.47 3.74
CA THR A 63 8.44 6.67 2.67
C THR A 63 8.34 5.19 3.00
N TRP A 64 7.72 4.44 2.10
CA TRP A 64 7.70 2.98 2.10
C TRP A 64 8.89 2.46 1.32
N TRP A 65 9.55 1.43 1.86
CA TRP A 65 10.74 0.84 1.27
C TRP A 65 10.56 -0.67 1.16
N PRO A 66 10.96 -1.28 0.05
CA PRO A 66 10.83 -2.72 -0.10
C PRO A 66 11.91 -3.45 0.70
N GLY A 67 11.55 -4.58 1.30
CA GLY A 67 12.44 -5.33 2.17
C GLY A 67 12.07 -6.80 2.26
N ARG A 68 12.94 -7.57 2.90
CA ARG A 68 12.74 -8.98 3.22
C ARG A 68 12.65 -9.16 4.73
N VAL A 69 11.68 -9.93 5.20
CA VAL A 69 11.55 -10.29 6.61
C VAL A 69 12.70 -11.23 6.98
N TYR A 70 13.55 -10.80 7.91
CA TYR A 70 14.69 -11.56 8.42
C TYR A 70 14.33 -12.34 9.70
N LEU A 71 13.56 -11.71 10.59
CA LEU A 71 13.18 -12.30 11.87
C LEU A 71 11.80 -11.84 12.29
N ARG A 72 10.96 -12.80 12.70
CA ARG A 72 9.62 -12.53 13.21
C ARG A 72 9.60 -12.61 14.74
N GLY A 73 9.10 -11.54 15.38
CA GLY A 73 8.72 -11.52 16.79
C GLY A 73 7.21 -11.66 16.98
N VAL A 74 6.73 -11.54 18.22
CA VAL A 74 5.30 -11.71 18.54
C VAL A 74 4.44 -10.60 17.92
N SER A 75 4.89 -9.35 17.97
CA SER A 75 4.18 -8.16 17.47
C SER A 75 5.03 -7.29 16.55
N THR A 76 6.26 -7.73 16.28
CA THR A 76 7.23 -6.99 15.49
C THR A 76 7.91 -7.90 14.46
N VAL A 77 8.42 -7.30 13.40
CA VAL A 77 9.20 -7.98 12.37
C VAL A 77 10.48 -7.19 12.11
N SER A 78 11.58 -7.90 11.89
CA SER A 78 12.85 -7.30 11.48
C SER A 78 12.95 -7.44 9.96
N VAL A 79 13.10 -6.32 9.28
CA VAL A 79 13.12 -6.22 7.82
C VAL A 79 14.49 -5.74 7.38
N ALA A 80 15.13 -6.50 6.49
CA ALA A 80 16.33 -6.09 5.77
C ALA A 80 15.91 -5.39 4.48
N PHE A 81 16.38 -4.16 4.25
CA PHE A 81 15.97 -3.36 3.11
C PHE A 81 16.77 -3.71 1.86
N PHE A 82 16.12 -3.68 0.70
CA PHE A 82 16.85 -3.76 -0.56
C PHE A 82 17.56 -2.45 -0.84
N GLY A 83 18.77 -2.53 -1.40
CA GLY A 83 19.65 -1.37 -1.65
C GLY A 83 20.32 -0.80 -0.41
N CYS A 84 20.10 -1.38 0.78
CA CYS A 84 20.67 -0.88 2.03
C CYS A 84 21.04 -2.02 2.97
N ASP A 85 22.27 -2.02 3.50
CA ASP A 85 22.75 -3.04 4.46
C ASP A 85 22.16 -2.87 5.88
N LYS A 86 21.00 -2.21 5.99
CA LYS A 86 20.35 -1.91 7.26
C LYS A 86 19.15 -2.82 7.45
N THR A 87 19.13 -3.45 8.62
CA THR A 87 17.95 -4.14 9.14
C THR A 87 17.28 -3.25 10.18
N ARG A 88 15.95 -3.12 10.13
CA ARG A 88 15.18 -2.37 11.13
C ARG A 88 13.99 -3.19 11.61
N ARG A 89 13.59 -2.95 12.86
CA ARG A 89 12.43 -3.59 13.49
C ARG A 89 11.21 -2.70 13.37
N PHE A 90 10.09 -3.29 12.93
CA PHE A 90 8.82 -2.61 12.71
C PHE A 90 7.70 -3.31 13.47
N CYS A 91 6.69 -2.55 13.88
CA CYS A 91 5.40 -3.12 14.26
C CYS A 91 4.75 -3.76 13.03
N VAL A 92 4.04 -4.87 13.21
CA VAL A 92 3.34 -5.55 12.10
C VAL A 92 2.34 -4.61 11.38
N THR A 93 1.86 -3.56 12.04
CA THR A 93 0.98 -2.53 11.45
C THR A 93 1.67 -1.59 10.47
N ASP A 94 3.00 -1.47 10.56
CA ASP A 94 3.84 -0.59 9.72
C ASP A 94 4.50 -1.37 8.58
N VAL A 95 4.03 -2.59 8.35
CA VAL A 95 4.49 -3.51 7.31
C VAL A 95 3.30 -3.96 6.48
N ARG A 96 3.53 -4.04 5.18
CA ARG A 96 2.55 -4.37 4.16
C ARG A 96 3.07 -5.49 3.28
N ASP A 97 2.14 -6.25 2.72
CA ASP A 97 2.47 -7.35 1.82
C ASP A 97 3.05 -6.77 0.53
N PHE A 98 4.16 -7.32 0.04
CA PHE A 98 4.80 -6.76 -1.16
C PHE A 98 3.91 -6.87 -2.39
N GLU A 99 3.26 -8.03 -2.58
CA GLU A 99 2.48 -8.36 -3.77
C GLU A 99 1.13 -7.64 -3.75
N GLU A 100 0.39 -7.74 -2.63
CA GLU A 100 -0.96 -7.15 -2.54
C GLU A 100 -0.95 -5.62 -2.67
N ASP A 101 0.05 -4.96 -2.05
CA ASP A 101 0.14 -3.51 -2.05
C ASP A 101 1.03 -2.97 -3.19
N TYR A 102 1.61 -3.82 -4.06
CA TYR A 102 2.53 -3.39 -5.12
C TYR A 102 1.95 -2.28 -6.02
N PRO A 103 0.74 -2.42 -6.61
CA PRO A 103 0.23 -1.43 -7.57
C PRO A 103 -0.01 -0.06 -6.92
N GLN A 104 -0.30 -0.05 -5.62
CA GLN A 104 -0.46 1.17 -4.84
C GLN A 104 0.90 1.78 -4.47
N MET A 105 1.84 0.94 -4.03
CA MET A 105 3.14 1.39 -3.53
C MET A 105 4.01 1.93 -4.66
N ILE A 106 4.04 1.28 -5.83
CA ILE A 106 4.85 1.73 -6.97
C ILE A 106 4.49 3.15 -7.43
N ARG A 107 3.23 3.57 -7.26
CA ARG A 107 2.76 4.94 -7.56
C ARG A 107 3.17 5.96 -6.50
N THR A 108 3.43 5.50 -5.29
CA THR A 108 3.76 6.34 -4.13
C THR A 108 5.26 6.47 -3.95
N VAL A 109 6.00 5.48 -4.44
CA VAL A 109 7.44 5.39 -4.37
C VAL A 109 8.07 6.35 -5.38
N GLU A 110 9.00 7.19 -4.92
CA GLU A 110 9.75 8.10 -5.80
C GLU A 110 10.62 7.30 -6.79
N ALA A 111 10.94 7.91 -7.94
CA ALA A 111 11.80 7.30 -8.98
C ALA A 111 13.18 6.82 -8.47
N ARG A 112 13.60 7.28 -7.29
CA ARG A 112 14.86 6.91 -6.63
C ARG A 112 14.93 5.47 -6.15
N LEU A 113 13.83 4.73 -6.23
CA LEU A 113 13.71 3.36 -5.72
C LEU A 113 13.63 2.30 -6.84
N GLU A 114 13.80 2.70 -8.11
CA GLU A 114 13.69 1.79 -9.25
C GLU A 114 14.68 0.62 -9.15
N ASP A 115 15.94 0.91 -8.83
CA ASP A 115 16.98 -0.12 -8.66
C ASP A 115 16.65 -1.09 -7.53
N GLU A 116 16.12 -0.60 -6.41
CA GLU A 116 15.71 -1.43 -5.28
C GLU A 116 14.50 -2.31 -5.63
N ILE A 117 13.54 -1.77 -6.37
CA ILE A 117 12.38 -2.50 -6.85
C ILE A 117 12.83 -3.62 -7.80
N ASP A 118 13.68 -3.31 -8.77
CA ASP A 118 14.21 -4.31 -9.72
C ASP A 118 14.97 -5.42 -8.99
N ARG A 119 15.75 -5.09 -7.94
CA ARG A 119 16.41 -6.09 -7.09
C ARG A 119 15.42 -7.00 -6.36
N VAL A 120 14.37 -6.42 -5.78
CA VAL A 120 13.33 -7.21 -5.08
C VAL A 120 12.66 -8.17 -6.04
N LEU A 121 12.30 -7.70 -7.23
CA LEU A 121 11.66 -8.51 -8.26
C LEU A 121 12.57 -9.64 -8.75
N GLY A 122 13.86 -9.35 -8.97
CA GLY A 122 14.86 -10.36 -9.31
C GLY A 122 15.01 -11.43 -8.23
N GLU A 123 15.01 -11.05 -6.95
CA GLU A 123 15.03 -12.00 -5.84
C GLU A 123 13.72 -12.77 -5.68
N PHE A 124 12.59 -12.11 -5.93
CA PHE A 124 11.27 -12.71 -5.88
C PHE A 124 11.17 -13.84 -6.91
N GLY A 125 11.55 -13.58 -8.16
CA GLY A 125 11.61 -14.59 -9.23
C GLY A 125 12.47 -15.80 -8.84
N LYS A 126 13.70 -15.56 -8.34
CA LYS A 126 14.59 -16.62 -7.84
C LYS A 126 14.02 -17.40 -6.66
N SER A 127 13.16 -16.78 -5.85
CA SER A 127 12.52 -17.44 -4.71
C SER A 127 11.39 -18.35 -5.17
N VAL A 128 10.65 -17.97 -6.22
CA VAL A 128 9.60 -18.79 -6.82
C VAL A 128 10.20 -20.05 -7.45
N GLU A 129 11.32 -19.92 -8.16
CA GLU A 129 12.03 -21.06 -8.76
C GLU A 129 12.49 -22.09 -7.72
N ARG A 130 13.05 -21.61 -6.59
CA ARG A 130 13.62 -22.47 -5.54
C ARG A 130 12.57 -23.23 -4.73
N LYS A 131 11.38 -22.66 -4.52
CA LYS A 131 10.33 -23.32 -3.72
C LYS A 131 9.69 -24.50 -4.47
N GLY A 132 9.97 -24.67 -5.76
CA GLY A 132 9.26 -25.62 -6.61
C GLY A 132 7.80 -25.20 -6.76
N LEU A 133 7.23 -25.38 -7.94
CA LEU A 133 5.85 -24.96 -8.27
C LEU A 133 4.76 -25.66 -7.43
N SER A 134 5.10 -26.45 -6.41
CA SER A 134 4.16 -27.20 -5.59
C SER A 134 3.32 -26.34 -4.64
N GLY A 135 3.75 -25.12 -4.33
CA GLY A 135 3.04 -24.22 -3.41
C GLY A 135 2.45 -22.96 -4.04
N PHE A 136 2.78 -22.67 -5.30
CA PHE A 136 2.37 -21.43 -5.98
C PHE A 136 1.33 -21.72 -7.05
N ARG A 137 0.24 -20.94 -7.06
CA ARG A 137 -0.63 -20.86 -8.23
C ARG A 137 0.15 -20.10 -9.29
N ALA A 138 0.68 -20.82 -10.28
CA ALA A 138 1.38 -20.20 -11.42
C ALA A 138 0.57 -19.07 -12.07
N GLU A 139 -0.76 -19.15 -12.00
CA GLU A 139 -1.67 -18.09 -12.46
C GLU A 139 -1.57 -16.78 -11.68
N GLU A 140 -1.31 -16.81 -10.37
CA GLU A 140 -1.14 -15.60 -9.54
C GLU A 140 0.20 -14.93 -9.88
N VAL A 141 1.28 -15.71 -9.97
CA VAL A 141 2.60 -15.20 -10.36
C VAL A 141 2.59 -14.65 -11.79
N LEU A 142 1.97 -15.37 -12.74
CA LEU A 142 1.84 -14.89 -14.12
C LEU A 142 0.91 -13.68 -14.23
N GLY A 143 -0.15 -13.62 -13.42
CA GLY A 143 -1.03 -12.46 -13.32
C GLY A 143 -0.27 -11.23 -12.85
N PHE A 144 0.49 -11.38 -11.77
CA PHE A 144 1.36 -10.34 -11.23
C PHE A 144 2.40 -9.89 -12.25
N VAL A 145 3.18 -10.82 -12.83
CA VAL A 145 4.21 -10.51 -13.84
C VAL A 145 3.61 -9.82 -15.08
N LYS A 146 2.40 -10.22 -15.52
CA LYS A 146 1.71 -9.55 -16.62
C LYS A 146 1.30 -8.12 -16.25
N GLU A 147 0.75 -7.90 -15.07
CA GLU A 147 0.37 -6.55 -14.59
C GLU A 147 1.59 -5.63 -14.47
N MET A 148 2.72 -6.19 -14.02
CA MET A 148 4.01 -5.52 -13.92
C MET A 148 4.57 -5.12 -15.28
N ALA A 149 4.56 -6.05 -16.24
CA ALA A 149 5.04 -5.81 -17.59
C ALA A 149 4.21 -4.75 -18.32
N VAL A 150 2.91 -4.64 -18.05
CA VAL A 150 2.03 -3.63 -18.66
C VAL A 150 2.24 -2.25 -18.02
N SER A 151 2.53 -2.18 -16.72
CA SER A 151 2.68 -0.90 -16.01
C SER A 151 3.90 -0.08 -16.45
N LYS A 152 4.97 -0.72 -16.94
CA LYS A 152 6.17 -0.01 -17.47
C LYS A 152 5.94 0.61 -18.86
N TRP A 153 4.84 0.28 -19.53
CA TRP A 153 4.55 0.69 -20.93
C TRP A 153 3.38 1.67 -21.09
N VAL A 154 2.61 1.94 -20.03
CA VAL A 154 1.70 3.09 -20.02
C VAL A 154 2.51 4.33 -19.68
N GLY A 155 3.46 4.64 -20.57
CA GLY A 155 4.05 5.97 -20.64
C GLY A 155 2.93 6.96 -20.90
N ASP A 156 2.94 8.02 -20.14
CA ASP A 156 2.06 9.18 -20.23
C ASP A 156 2.08 9.75 -21.65
N SER A 157 1.27 9.17 -22.54
CA SER A 157 1.00 9.68 -23.88
C SER A 157 0.00 10.83 -23.74
N GLY A 158 0.47 11.93 -23.16
CA GLY A 158 -0.40 12.99 -22.67
C GLY A 158 0.24 14.36 -22.58
N ALA A 159 1.10 14.77 -23.52
CA ALA A 159 1.46 16.18 -23.70
C ALA A 159 1.91 16.52 -25.12
N ALA A 160 0.97 16.46 -26.07
CA ALA A 160 1.03 17.31 -27.25
C ALA A 160 -0.16 18.28 -27.19
N SER A 161 0.03 19.40 -26.46
CA SER A 161 -0.84 20.57 -26.61
C SER A 161 -0.43 21.27 -27.90
N VAL A 162 -1.37 21.33 -28.84
CA VAL A 162 -1.36 22.19 -30.03
C VAL A 162 -2.08 23.49 -29.67
#